data_AF-A0AAX2RWS1-F1
#
_entry.id   AF-A0AAX2RWS1-F1
#
_cell.length_a   1.000
_cell.length_b   1.000
_cell.length_c   1.000
_cell.angle_alpha   90.00
_cell.angle_beta   90.00
_cell.angle_gamma   90.00
#
_symmetry.space_group_name_H-M   'P 1'
#
loop_
_entity.id
_entity.type
_entity.pdbx_description
1 polymer ?
#
loop_
_entity_poly.entity_id
_entity_poly.type
_entity_poly.pdbx_seq_one_letter_code
_entity_poly.pdbx_strand_id
1 'polypeptide(L)'
;MVHFVFYAGDAYSEKVNLIKIAESINRHFPCILNSYCSDGNLENRAMLNAIKHGYWQERLDSLYPPAKHSAYSYEDLPSDRYGAEFGAKYFDPKSNLSLGKQVSNYLKKLGATNPKNAPNYNTLPNIDNGSHSGIKNKTTKPFFTKEDK
;
A
#
# COMPACT_ATOMS: atom_id res chain seq x y z
N MET A 1 -6.81 -7.05 3.99
CA MET A 1 -5.70 -7.70 3.23
C MET A 1 -5.82 -7.55 1.71
N VAL A 2 -7.03 -7.43 1.15
CA VAL A 2 -7.22 -7.27 -0.31
C VAL A 2 -6.51 -6.01 -0.82
N HIS A 3 -6.75 -4.86 -0.18
CA HIS A 3 -6.05 -3.59 -0.41
C HIS A 3 -4.52 -3.75 -0.46
N PHE A 4 -3.93 -4.32 0.59
CA PHE A 4 -2.49 -4.54 0.68
C PHE A 4 -1.91 -5.31 -0.53
N VAL A 5 -2.50 -6.47 -0.87
CA VAL A 5 -1.98 -7.31 -1.95
C VAL A 5 -2.22 -6.66 -3.31
N PHE A 6 -3.36 -6.02 -3.50
CA PHE A 6 -3.69 -5.31 -4.73
C PHE A 6 -2.69 -4.18 -5.01
N TYR A 7 -2.47 -3.28 -4.06
CA TYR A 7 -1.53 -2.17 -4.23
C TYR A 7 -0.06 -2.59 -4.20
N ALA A 8 0.27 -3.74 -3.62
CA ALA A 8 1.58 -4.35 -3.83
C ALA A 8 1.80 -4.77 -5.29
N GLY A 9 0.81 -5.38 -5.92
CA GLY A 9 0.85 -5.72 -7.34
C GLY A 9 0.93 -4.47 -8.22
N ASP A 10 0.10 -3.47 -7.95
CA ASP A 10 0.06 -2.20 -8.67
C ASP A 10 1.42 -1.49 -8.62
N ALA A 11 1.97 -1.28 -7.42
CA ALA A 11 3.27 -0.64 -7.24
C ALA A 11 4.43 -1.43 -7.86
N TYR A 12 4.38 -2.77 -7.81
CA TYR A 12 5.40 -3.59 -8.46
C TYR A 12 5.33 -3.47 -9.99
N SER A 13 4.13 -3.47 -10.57
CA SER A 13 3.90 -3.26 -12.01
C SER A 13 4.42 -1.89 -12.45
N GLU A 14 4.07 -0.84 -11.70
CA GLU A 14 4.57 0.52 -11.91
C GLU A 14 6.10 0.58 -11.86
N LYS A 15 6.74 -0.07 -10.88
CA LYS A 15 8.20 -0.16 -10.78
C LYS A 15 8.80 -0.79 -12.04
N VAL A 16 8.28 -1.93 -12.49
CA VAL A 16 8.77 -2.62 -13.70
C VAL A 16 8.64 -1.73 -14.93
N ASN A 17 7.52 -0.99 -15.07
CA ASN A 17 7.33 -0.06 -16.18
C ASN A 17 8.32 1.11 -16.14
N LEU A 18 8.54 1.69 -14.96
CA LEU A 18 9.51 2.77 -14.77
C LEU A 18 10.95 2.33 -15.08
N ILE A 19 11.34 1.12 -14.68
CA ILE A 19 12.65 0.53 -15.00
C ILE A 19 12.80 0.40 -16.52
N LYS A 20 11.81 -0.16 -17.22
CA LYS A 20 11.85 -0.28 -18.69
C LYS A 20 11.99 1.07 -19.39
N ILE A 21 11.30 2.10 -18.90
CA ILE A 21 11.42 3.47 -19.42
C ILE A 21 12.83 4.02 -19.17
N ALA A 22 13.36 3.85 -17.95
CA ALA A 22 14.70 4.31 -17.60
C ALA A 22 15.78 3.62 -18.45
N GLU A 23 15.67 2.31 -18.67
CA GLU A 23 16.55 1.55 -19.56
C GLU A 23 16.48 2.04 -21.02
N SER A 24 15.28 2.33 -21.52
CA SER A 24 15.07 2.86 -22.87
C SER A 24 15.69 4.25 -23.06
N ILE A 25 15.51 5.14 -22.06
CA ILE A 25 16.11 6.47 -22.06
C ILE A 25 17.63 6.36 -21.99
N ASN A 26 18.18 5.53 -21.09
CA ASN A 26 19.62 5.38 -20.94
C ASN A 26 20.33 4.88 -22.22
N ARG A 27 19.66 4.03 -23.01
CA ARG A 27 20.17 3.60 -24.33
C ARG A 27 20.33 4.77 -25.32
N HIS A 28 19.50 5.80 -25.21
CA HIS A 28 19.51 6.95 -26.14
C HIS A 28 20.22 8.18 -25.55
N PHE A 29 20.21 8.32 -24.22
CA PHE A 29 20.77 9.44 -23.46
C PHE A 29 21.34 8.93 -22.12
N PRO A 30 22.67 8.89 -21.94
CA PRO A 30 23.30 8.37 -20.74
C PRO A 30 22.80 9.07 -19.46
N CYS A 31 22.56 8.29 -18.40
CA CYS A 31 21.98 8.71 -17.11
C CYS A 31 22.68 9.86 -16.36
N ILE A 32 23.80 10.39 -16.86
CA ILE A 32 24.58 11.49 -16.29
C ILE A 32 23.77 12.81 -16.24
N LEU A 33 22.71 12.94 -17.05
CA LEU A 33 21.90 14.16 -17.18
C LEU A 33 20.47 14.05 -16.64
N ASN A 34 20.04 12.92 -16.05
CA ASN A 34 18.62 12.68 -15.76
C ASN A 34 18.34 12.06 -14.38
N SER A 35 17.47 12.72 -13.59
CA SER A 35 17.02 12.28 -12.26
C SER A 35 16.18 10.99 -12.26
N TYR A 36 15.85 10.46 -13.45
CA TYR A 36 15.08 9.24 -13.67
C TYR A 36 15.84 7.94 -13.37
N CYS A 37 17.17 7.94 -13.29
CA CYS A 37 17.96 6.70 -13.23
C CYS A 37 18.39 6.24 -11.81
N SER A 38 17.97 6.92 -10.74
CA SER A 38 18.27 6.44 -9.38
C SER A 38 17.21 5.42 -8.95
N ASP A 39 17.62 4.20 -8.61
CA ASP A 39 16.71 3.10 -8.18
C ASP A 39 15.79 3.54 -7.03
N GLY A 40 16.33 4.24 -6.04
CA GLY A 40 15.54 4.78 -4.92
C GLY A 40 14.48 5.80 -5.35
N ASN A 41 14.70 6.53 -6.46
CA ASN A 41 13.68 7.44 -7.01
C ASN A 41 12.58 6.69 -7.75
N LEU A 42 12.91 5.58 -8.42
CA LEU A 42 11.92 4.78 -9.17
C LEU A 42 10.97 4.05 -8.24
N GLU A 43 11.48 3.41 -7.20
CA GLU A 43 10.65 2.72 -6.20
C GLU A 43 9.72 3.69 -5.48
N ASN A 44 10.22 4.86 -5.09
CA ASN A 44 9.40 5.90 -4.45
C ASN A 44 8.31 6.43 -5.40
N ARG A 45 8.62 6.62 -6.69
CA ARG A 45 7.62 7.03 -7.68
C ARG A 45 6.54 5.96 -7.88
N ALA A 46 6.93 4.70 -8.03
CA ALA A 46 6.01 3.58 -8.16
C ALA A 46 5.07 3.48 -6.94
N MET A 47 5.63 3.56 -5.74
CA MET A 47 4.87 3.58 -4.49
C MET A 47 3.89 4.76 -4.44
N LEU A 48 4.33 5.97 -4.79
CA LEU A 48 3.47 7.16 -4.78
C LEU A 48 2.35 7.10 -5.82
N ASN A 49 2.59 6.51 -6.99
CA ASN A 49 1.56 6.32 -8.01
C ASN A 49 0.48 5.35 -7.52
N ALA A 50 0.86 4.20 -6.96
CA ALA A 50 -0.09 3.25 -6.40
C ALA A 50 -0.91 3.86 -5.25
N ILE A 51 -0.29 4.65 -4.37
CA ILE A 51 -1.02 5.38 -3.31
C ILE A 51 -2.05 6.35 -3.92
N LYS A 52 -1.71 7.07 -4.99
CA LYS A 52 -2.66 7.96 -5.68
C LYS A 52 -3.83 7.19 -6.28
N HIS A 53 -3.59 5.99 -6.82
CA HIS A 53 -4.66 5.11 -7.28
C HIS A 53 -5.59 4.70 -6.12
N GLY A 54 -5.05 4.39 -4.94
CA GLY A 54 -5.81 4.23 -3.68
C GLY A 54 -6.76 5.38 -3.40
N TYR A 55 -6.23 6.59 -3.33
CA TYR A 55 -7.05 7.79 -3.14
C TYR A 55 -8.14 7.98 -4.19
N TRP A 56 -7.85 7.67 -5.45
CA TRP A 56 -8.85 7.76 -6.53
C TRP A 56 -9.94 6.71 -6.39
N GLN A 57 -9.58 5.46 -6.08
CA GLN A 57 -10.54 4.38 -5.84
C GLN A 57 -11.48 4.76 -4.69
N GLU A 58 -10.94 5.15 -3.53
CA GLU A 58 -11.74 5.52 -2.36
C GLU A 58 -12.68 6.71 -2.64
N ARG A 59 -12.20 7.68 -3.43
CA ARG A 59 -13.02 8.80 -3.88
C ARG A 59 -14.17 8.32 -4.77
N LEU A 60 -13.91 7.44 -5.74
CA LEU A 60 -14.95 6.91 -6.62
C LEU A 60 -15.96 6.05 -5.85
N ASP A 61 -15.50 5.19 -4.94
CA ASP A 61 -16.35 4.36 -4.09
C ASP A 61 -17.24 5.20 -3.18
N SER A 62 -16.74 6.35 -2.70
CA SER A 62 -17.54 7.29 -1.90
C SER A 62 -18.70 7.94 -2.69
N LEU A 63 -18.58 8.01 -4.02
CA LEU A 63 -19.60 8.54 -4.93
C LEU A 63 -20.51 7.44 -5.47
N TYR A 64 -20.08 6.18 -5.44
CA TYR A 64 -20.85 5.03 -5.93
C TYR A 64 -21.74 4.45 -4.81
N PRO A 65 -23.07 4.59 -4.88
CA PRO A 65 -23.96 4.21 -3.77
C PRO A 65 -23.78 2.78 -3.23
N PRO A 66 -23.53 1.75 -4.06
CA PRO A 66 -23.28 0.39 -3.58
C PRO A 66 -22.00 0.23 -2.75
N ALA A 67 -20.93 0.99 -3.04
CA ALA A 67 -19.61 0.87 -2.39
C ALA A 67 -19.36 1.94 -1.31
N LYS A 68 -20.28 2.89 -1.15
CA LYS A 68 -20.14 4.01 -0.20
C LYS A 68 -19.89 3.56 1.26
N HIS A 69 -20.37 2.37 1.62
CA HIS A 69 -20.22 1.79 2.95
C HIS A 69 -18.82 1.26 3.23
N SER A 70 -18.04 0.89 2.20
CA SER A 70 -16.66 0.46 2.35
C SER A 70 -15.67 1.60 2.15
N ALA A 71 -16.08 2.69 1.48
CA ALA A 71 -15.19 3.80 1.16
C ALA A 71 -14.59 4.50 2.40
N TYR A 72 -13.26 4.62 2.41
CA TYR A 72 -12.41 5.18 3.45
C TYR A 72 -12.54 4.47 4.79
N SER A 73 -12.66 3.14 4.78
CA SER A 73 -12.52 2.35 6.01
C SER A 73 -11.16 2.62 6.63
N TYR A 74 -11.08 2.46 7.96
CA TYR A 74 -9.94 2.99 8.72
C TYR A 74 -8.60 2.35 8.32
N GLU A 75 -8.65 1.14 7.73
CA GLU A 75 -7.54 0.35 7.27
C GLU A 75 -7.17 0.56 5.79
N ASP A 76 -8.03 1.15 4.95
CA ASP A 76 -7.89 1.12 3.49
C ASP A 76 -6.62 1.84 3.03
N LEU A 77 -6.59 3.17 3.11
CA LEU A 77 -5.45 3.97 2.67
C LEU A 77 -4.12 3.62 3.38
N PRO A 78 -4.09 3.30 4.69
CA PRO A 78 -2.90 2.75 5.32
C PRO A 78 -2.46 1.42 4.69
N SER A 79 -3.39 0.49 4.43
CA SER A 79 -3.11 -0.79 3.79
C SER A 79 -2.61 -0.61 2.36
N ASP A 80 -3.18 0.32 1.59
CA ASP A 80 -2.74 0.69 0.26
C ASP A 80 -1.30 1.18 0.28
N ARG A 81 -0.97 2.10 1.21
CA ARG A 81 0.40 2.61 1.38
C ARG A 81 1.38 1.49 1.71
N TYR A 82 1.08 0.64 2.69
CA TYR A 82 2.01 -0.42 3.09
C TYR A 82 2.13 -1.51 2.03
N GLY A 83 1.05 -1.79 1.28
CA GLY A 83 1.05 -2.67 0.12
C GLY A 83 1.94 -2.12 -0.98
N ALA A 84 1.73 -0.85 -1.36
CA ALA A 84 2.54 -0.16 -2.35
C ALA A 84 4.03 -0.11 -1.96
N GLU A 85 4.32 0.16 -0.69
CA GLU A 85 5.69 0.13 -0.16
C GLU A 85 6.30 -1.27 -0.29
N PHE A 86 5.57 -2.32 0.09
CA PHE A 86 6.01 -3.71 -0.06
C PHE A 86 6.31 -4.05 -1.53
N GLY A 87 5.37 -3.80 -2.43
CA GLY A 87 5.50 -4.13 -3.86
C GLY A 87 6.64 -3.37 -4.55
N ALA A 88 6.79 -2.08 -4.25
CA ALA A 88 7.85 -1.27 -4.83
C ALA A 88 9.23 -1.62 -4.24
N LYS A 89 9.38 -1.74 -2.92
CA LYS A 89 10.69 -1.73 -2.27
C LYS A 89 11.16 -3.06 -1.69
N TYR A 90 10.26 -3.99 -1.41
CA TYR A 90 10.59 -5.21 -0.64
C TYR A 90 10.32 -6.50 -1.40
N PHE A 91 9.33 -6.51 -2.29
CA PHE A 91 9.01 -7.67 -3.09
C PHE A 91 10.11 -7.92 -4.14
N ASP A 92 10.63 -9.13 -4.10
CA ASP A 92 11.62 -9.64 -5.05
C ASP A 92 11.17 -11.00 -5.61
N PRO A 93 10.78 -11.07 -6.90
CA PRO A 93 10.39 -12.32 -7.51
C PRO A 93 11.58 -13.28 -7.77
N LYS A 94 12.82 -12.79 -7.67
CA LYS A 94 14.04 -13.62 -7.83
C LYS A 94 14.49 -14.22 -6.49
N SER A 95 13.88 -13.80 -5.39
CA SER A 95 14.16 -14.35 -4.07
C SER A 95 13.77 -15.82 -3.99
N ASN A 96 14.54 -16.61 -3.25
CA ASN A 96 14.17 -17.99 -2.90
C ASN A 96 13.01 -18.06 -1.89
N LEU A 97 12.56 -16.93 -1.35
CA LEU A 97 11.45 -16.85 -0.41
C LEU A 97 10.11 -16.81 -1.15
N SER A 98 9.14 -17.61 -0.70
CA SER A 98 7.76 -17.51 -1.17
C SER A 98 7.18 -16.13 -0.87
N LEU A 99 6.18 -15.70 -1.65
CA LEU A 99 5.46 -14.44 -1.44
C LEU A 99 4.99 -14.29 0.01
N GLY A 100 4.36 -15.34 0.57
CA GLY A 100 3.89 -15.33 1.95
C GLY A 100 5.01 -15.12 2.96
N LYS A 101 6.22 -15.64 2.70
CA LYS A 101 7.38 -15.43 3.57
C LYS A 101 7.93 -14.01 3.45
N GLN A 102 7.98 -13.45 2.25
CA GLN A 102 8.38 -12.05 2.03
C GLN A 102 7.40 -11.08 2.74
N VAL A 103 6.09 -11.30 2.59
CA VAL A 103 5.05 -10.54 3.30
C VAL A 103 5.19 -10.69 4.81
N SER A 104 5.39 -11.91 5.31
CA SER A 104 5.59 -12.15 6.76
C SER A 104 6.81 -11.41 7.30
N ASN A 105 7.93 -11.42 6.59
CA ASN A 105 9.14 -10.70 6.98
C ASN A 105 8.91 -9.18 6.98
N TYR A 106 8.20 -8.66 5.98
CA TYR A 106 7.86 -7.25 5.90
C TYR A 106 6.94 -6.81 7.05
N LEU A 107 5.88 -7.55 7.33
CA LEU A 107 4.98 -7.26 8.46
C LEU A 107 5.70 -7.30 9.81
N LYS A 108 6.64 -8.24 10.00
CA LYS A 108 7.49 -8.27 11.20
C LYS A 108 8.36 -7.02 11.32
N LYS A 109 8.93 -6.53 10.21
CA LYS A 109 9.69 -5.28 10.18
C LYS A 109 8.84 -4.08 10.60
N LEU A 110 7.56 -4.06 10.25
CA LEU A 110 6.60 -3.02 10.67
C LEU A 110 6.19 -3.12 12.15
N GLY A 111 6.63 -4.17 12.87
CA GLY A 111 6.24 -4.39 14.26
C GLY A 111 4.87 -5.06 14.41
N ALA A 112 4.40 -5.80 13.40
CA ALA A 112 3.17 -6.56 13.51
C ALA A 112 3.21 -7.49 14.74
N THR A 113 2.19 -7.38 15.57
CA THR A 113 2.03 -8.10 16.84
C THR A 113 0.73 -8.90 16.83
N ASN A 114 0.49 -9.66 17.90
CA ASN A 114 -0.82 -10.26 18.16
C ASN A 114 -1.94 -9.20 18.04
N PRO A 115 -2.98 -9.41 17.21
CA PRO A 115 -4.09 -8.48 17.06
C PRO A 115 -4.78 -8.10 18.38
N LYS A 116 -4.73 -8.98 19.39
CA LYS A 116 -5.23 -8.70 20.75
C LYS A 116 -4.56 -7.50 21.43
N ASN A 117 -3.38 -7.10 20.96
CA ASN A 117 -2.65 -5.95 21.49
C ASN A 117 -3.00 -4.63 20.78
N ALA A 118 -3.89 -4.65 19.78
CA ALA A 118 -4.31 -3.45 19.09
C ALA A 118 -5.09 -2.52 20.04
N PRO A 119 -4.84 -1.19 20.04
CA PRO A 119 -5.53 -0.24 20.91
C PRO A 119 -7.06 -0.29 20.86
N ASN A 120 -7.64 -0.64 19.70
CA ASN A 120 -9.08 -0.75 19.50
C ASN A 120 -9.63 -2.18 19.60
N TYR A 121 -8.82 -3.18 19.99
CA TYR A 121 -9.24 -4.59 19.94
C TYR A 121 -10.57 -4.86 20.67
N ASN A 122 -10.74 -4.27 21.86
CA ASN A 122 -11.96 -4.45 22.67
C ASN A 122 -13.19 -3.70 22.13
N THR A 123 -13.02 -2.86 21.10
CA THR A 123 -14.09 -2.09 20.47
C THR A 123 -14.50 -2.65 19.11
N LEU A 124 -13.80 -3.68 18.62
CA LEU A 124 -14.15 -4.35 17.38
C LEU A 124 -15.49 -5.09 17.54
N PRO A 125 -16.39 -5.01 16.55
CA PRO A 125 -17.64 -5.75 16.60
C PRO A 125 -17.37 -7.25 16.50
N ASN A 126 -18.14 -8.05 17.24
CA ASN A 126 -18.05 -9.51 17.18
C ASN A 126 -18.54 -10.08 15.85
N ILE A 127 -19.34 -9.32 15.10
CA ILE A 127 -19.95 -9.71 13.82
C ILE A 127 -19.83 -8.54 12.85
N ASP A 128 -19.36 -8.82 11.63
CA ASP A 128 -19.48 -7.90 10.51
C ASP A 128 -20.87 -8.04 9.89
N ASN A 129 -21.72 -7.03 10.09
CA ASN A 129 -23.07 -6.97 9.56
C ASN A 129 -23.16 -6.17 8.26
N GLY A 130 -22.02 -5.84 7.63
CA GLY A 130 -21.96 -5.01 6.42
C GLY A 130 -22.30 -3.54 6.67
N SER A 131 -22.40 -3.10 7.93
CA SER A 131 -22.63 -1.69 8.26
C SER A 131 -21.31 -0.98 8.59
N HIS A 132 -21.12 0.19 7.99
CA HIS A 132 -19.94 1.00 8.23
C HIS A 132 -19.98 1.55 9.67
N SER A 133 -18.87 1.45 10.40
CA SER A 133 -18.69 2.02 11.74
C SER A 133 -18.88 3.55 11.84
N GLY A 134 -18.97 4.26 10.72
CA GLY A 134 -18.97 5.72 10.64
C GLY A 134 -17.58 6.37 10.73
N ILE A 135 -16.55 5.62 11.14
CA ILE A 135 -15.18 6.12 11.27
C ILE A 135 -14.47 6.04 9.92
N LYS A 136 -14.13 7.19 9.33
CA LYS A 136 -13.41 7.26 8.05
C LYS A 136 -11.98 7.73 8.23
N ASN A 137 -11.02 7.04 7.60
CA ASN A 137 -9.63 7.48 7.53
C ASN A 137 -9.28 7.93 6.11
N LYS A 138 -9.09 9.25 5.93
CA LYS A 138 -8.70 9.84 4.64
C LYS A 138 -7.18 10.02 4.50
N THR A 139 -6.41 9.40 5.38
CA THR A 139 -4.96 9.52 5.43
C THR A 139 -4.32 8.15 5.32
N THR A 140 -3.06 8.12 4.90
CA THR A 140 -2.26 6.88 4.89
C THR A 140 -1.63 6.58 6.25
N LYS A 141 -1.93 7.38 7.28
CA LYS A 141 -1.50 7.13 8.66
C LYS A 141 -2.52 6.19 9.31
N PRO A 142 -2.09 5.08 9.94
CA PRO A 142 -2.99 4.21 10.68
C PRO A 142 -3.70 4.97 11.80
N PHE A 143 -4.97 4.64 12.02
CA PHE A 143 -5.68 4.99 13.25
C PHE A 143 -5.47 3.93 14.33
N PHE A 144 -5.79 4.28 15.58
CA PHE A 144 -5.68 3.40 16.74
C PHE A 144 -4.24 2.95 16.98
N THR A 145 -3.34 3.92 16.95
CA THR A 145 -1.94 3.76 17.37
C THR A 145 -1.79 4.10 18.85
N LYS A 146 -0.61 3.86 19.44
CA LYS A 146 -0.35 4.24 20.84
C LYS A 146 -0.42 5.77 21.06
N GLU A 147 -0.28 6.56 19.98
CA GLU A 147 -0.32 8.02 20.00
C GLU A 147 -1.76 8.58 20.02
N ASP A 148 -2.77 7.74 19.72
CA ASP A 148 -4.18 8.12 19.68
C ASP A 148 -4.90 7.89 21.03
N LYS A 149 -4.15 7.64 22.12
CA LYS A 149 -4.66 7.40 23.48
C LYS A 149 -4.54 8.60 24.39
#